data_AF-A0AA88W5Q4-F1
#
_entry.id   AF-A0AA88W5Q4-F1
#
_cell.length_a   1.000
_cell.length_b   1.000
_cell.length_c   1.000
_cell.angle_alpha   90.00
_cell.angle_beta   90.00
_cell.angle_gamma   90.00
#
_symmetry.space_group_name_H-M   'P 1'
#
loop_
_entity.id
_entity.type
_entity.pdbx_description
1 polymer ?
#
loop_
_entity_poly.entity_id
_entity_poly.type
_entity_poly.pdbx_seq_one_letter_code
_entity_poly.pdbx_strand_id
1 'polypeptide(L)'
;MAFSVSLLSWAAVEYKKEISAINQLGFLLLAIRWGTNFILKAHTSSTTLYTQVLPFSIPYQGWKQRSPMLGAPEDMDTPRTLYKITSGSPGSQVAADSAAALAAASIVFKGVDSNYSARLLSHSKSVRTKLVL
;
A
#
# COMPACT_ATOMS: atom_id res chain seq x y z
N MET A 1 4.28 -1.27 -3.92
CA MET A 1 3.62 -0.19 -3.14
C MET A 1 3.96 -0.26 -1.65
N ALA A 2 3.72 -1.38 -0.97
CA ALA A 2 3.94 -1.50 0.48
C ALA A 2 5.35 -1.09 0.93
N PHE A 3 6.40 -1.58 0.24
CA PHE A 3 7.79 -1.16 0.50
C PHE A 3 7.99 0.36 0.54
N SER A 4 7.45 1.09 -0.44
CA SER A 4 7.56 2.55 -0.49
C SER A 4 6.89 3.23 0.71
N VAL A 5 5.73 2.72 1.16
CA VAL A 5 5.04 3.23 2.36
C VAL A 5 5.88 2.97 3.61
N SER A 6 6.49 1.78 3.73
CA SER A 6 7.41 1.48 4.83
C SER A 6 8.59 2.45 4.85
N LEU A 7 9.22 2.70 3.69
CA LEU A 7 10.38 3.57 3.58
C LEU A 7 10.05 5.05 3.88
N LEU A 8 8.92 5.55 3.36
CA LEU A 8 8.43 6.89 3.68
C LEU A 8 8.10 7.02 5.17
N SER A 9 7.51 5.98 5.77
CA SER A 9 7.22 5.96 7.21
C SER A 9 8.49 5.98 8.04
N TRP A 10 9.51 5.21 7.64
CA TRP A 10 10.82 5.26 8.29
C TRP A 10 11.44 6.66 8.19
N ALA A 11 11.45 7.26 6.99
CA ALA A 11 11.96 8.63 6.81
C ALA A 11 11.21 9.65 7.69
N ALA A 12 9.90 9.51 7.85
CA ALA A 12 9.08 10.37 8.71
C ALA A 12 9.42 10.21 10.21
N VAL A 13 9.85 9.03 10.64
CA VAL A 13 10.30 8.78 12.02
C VAL A 13 11.70 9.34 12.24
N GLU A 14 12.62 9.03 11.34
CA GLU A 14 14.05 9.34 11.49
C GLU A 14 14.34 10.83 11.30
N TYR A 15 13.83 11.42 10.22
CA TYR A 15 14.18 12.77 9.77
C TYR A 15 13.04 13.78 9.99
N LYS A 16 12.23 13.56 11.03
CA LYS A 16 11.03 14.37 11.29
C LYS A 16 11.36 15.86 11.37
N LYS A 17 12.46 16.23 12.03
CA LYS A 17 12.83 17.63 12.28
C LYS A 17 13.22 18.34 10.99
N GLU A 18 14.04 17.69 10.19
CA GLU A 18 14.58 18.16 8.91
C GLU A 18 13.44 18.35 7.89
N ILE A 19 12.56 17.35 7.78
CA ILE A 19 11.41 17.38 6.88
C ILE A 19 10.38 18.44 7.33
N SER A 20 10.24 18.64 8.64
CA SER A 20 9.40 19.72 9.19
C SER A 20 9.99 21.10 8.91
N ALA A 21 11.31 21.26 9.01
CA ALA A 21 11.99 22.54 8.78
C ALA A 21 11.79 23.08 7.36
N ILE A 22 11.58 22.18 6.38
CA ILE A 22 11.27 22.53 4.99
C ILE A 22 9.77 22.48 4.66
N ASN A 23 8.90 22.42 5.67
CA ASN A 23 7.43 22.38 5.54
C ASN A 23 6.89 21.21 4.68
N GLN A 24 7.62 20.08 4.61
CA GLN A 24 7.20 18.90 3.85
C GLN A 24 6.53 17.82 4.69
N LEU A 25 6.55 17.93 6.03
CA LEU A 25 6.01 16.89 6.90
C LEU A 25 4.51 16.61 6.63
N GLY A 26 3.71 17.66 6.39
CA GLY A 26 2.29 17.49 6.07
C GLY A 26 2.06 16.67 4.79
N PHE A 27 2.79 16.97 3.72
CA PHE A 27 2.71 16.24 2.45
C PHE A 27 3.18 14.78 2.59
N LEU A 28 4.25 14.55 3.35
CA LEU A 28 4.73 13.20 3.65
C LEU A 28 3.66 12.38 4.39
N LEU A 29 3.03 12.97 5.41
CA LEU A 29 1.94 12.31 6.14
C LEU A 29 0.75 11.99 5.23
N LEU A 30 0.38 12.90 4.32
CA LEU A 30 -0.68 12.63 3.32
C LEU A 30 -0.31 11.47 2.40
N ALA A 31 0.92 11.41 1.91
CA ALA A 31 1.39 10.33 1.04
C ALA A 31 1.37 8.97 1.75
N ILE A 32 1.86 8.91 3.00
CA ILE A 32 1.82 7.69 3.81
C ILE A 32 0.36 7.26 4.04
N ARG A 33 -0.52 8.20 4.45
CA ARG A 33 -1.95 7.94 4.68
C ARG A 33 -2.64 7.41 3.42
N TRP A 34 -2.29 7.93 2.25
CA TRP A 34 -2.84 7.45 0.98
C TRP A 34 -2.48 5.97 0.74
N GLY A 35 -1.20 5.65 0.87
CA GLY A 35 -0.71 4.28 0.71
C GLY A 35 -1.30 3.31 1.73
N THR A 36 -1.38 3.69 3.00
CA THR A 36 -1.97 2.84 4.04
C THR A 36 -3.47 2.69 3.88
N ASN A 37 -4.20 3.72 3.45
CA ASN A 37 -5.62 3.61 3.14
C ASN A 37 -5.88 2.61 2.02
N PHE A 38 -5.02 2.57 1.00
CA PHE A 38 -5.11 1.55 -0.04
C PHE A 38 -4.89 0.15 0.55
N ILE A 39 -3.83 -0.06 1.34
CA ILE A 39 -3.54 -1.38 1.94
C ILE A 39 -4.69 -1.83 2.86
N LEU A 40 -5.26 -0.92 3.65
CA LEU A 40 -6.42 -1.19 4.50
C LEU A 40 -7.65 -1.61 3.68
N LYS A 41 -7.91 -0.97 2.54
CA LYS A 41 -9.00 -1.36 1.64
C LYS A 41 -8.73 -2.71 0.95
N ALA A 42 -7.47 -2.98 0.62
CA ALA A 42 -7.05 -4.23 -0.01
C ALA A 42 -7.10 -5.42 0.96
N HIS A 43 -6.94 -5.20 2.27
CA HIS A 43 -7.09 -6.20 3.32
C HIS A 43 -8.56 -6.32 3.74
N THR A 44 -9.37 -7.02 2.93
CA THR A 44 -10.82 -7.08 3.09
C THR A 44 -11.31 -8.02 4.19
N SER A 45 -10.50 -9.02 4.56
CA SER A 45 -10.78 -9.94 5.67
C SER A 45 -9.45 -10.43 6.25
N SER A 46 -9.50 -11.04 7.44
CA SER A 46 -8.30 -11.52 8.12
C SER A 46 -7.45 -12.49 7.29
N THR A 47 -8.02 -13.15 6.28
CA THR A 47 -7.35 -14.12 5.40
C THR A 47 -7.38 -13.73 3.94
N THR A 48 -7.66 -12.47 3.59
CA THR A 48 -7.68 -12.02 2.19
C THR A 48 -7.03 -10.67 2.03
N LEU A 49 -6.02 -10.61 1.17
CA LEU A 49 -5.33 -9.38 0.79
C LEU A 49 -5.25 -9.30 -0.74
N TYR A 50 -5.80 -8.24 -1.32
CA TYR A 50 -5.61 -7.91 -2.73
C TYR A 50 -4.22 -7.30 -2.95
N THR A 51 -3.48 -7.81 -3.92
CA THR A 51 -2.05 -7.50 -4.08
C THR A 51 -1.75 -6.81 -5.40
N GLN A 52 -2.60 -6.99 -6.40
CA GLN A 52 -2.42 -6.40 -7.72
C GLN A 52 -3.76 -6.09 -8.38
N VAL A 53 -3.77 -4.98 -9.13
CA VAL A 53 -4.84 -4.57 -10.03
C VAL A 53 -4.23 -4.51 -11.43
N LEU A 54 -4.92 -5.10 -12.42
CA LEU A 54 -4.50 -5.31 -13.82
C LEU A 54 -3.71 -6.61 -14.05
N PRO A 55 -3.92 -7.27 -15.20
CA PRO A 55 -3.19 -8.47 -15.59
C PRO A 55 -1.69 -8.18 -15.80
N PHE A 56 -0.86 -9.17 -15.49
CA PHE A 56 0.61 -9.10 -15.62
C PHE A 56 1.10 -8.92 -17.06
N SER A 57 0.30 -9.33 -18.05
CA SER A 57 0.60 -9.11 -19.46
C SER A 57 -0.66 -8.75 -20.22
N ILE A 58 -0.59 -7.66 -20.97
CA ILE A 58 -1.48 -7.38 -22.09
C ILE A 58 -0.60 -7.58 -23.33
N PRO A 59 -1.01 -8.38 -24.33
CA PRO A 59 -0.20 -8.58 -25.52
C PRO A 59 0.14 -7.22 -26.13
N TYR A 60 1.44 -6.99 -26.31
CA TYR A 60 1.96 -5.80 -26.98
C TYR A 60 1.36 -5.72 -28.39
N GLN A 61 0.49 -4.73 -28.62
CA GLN A 61 -0.20 -4.52 -29.89
C GLN A 61 0.54 -3.57 -30.85
N GLY A 62 1.80 -3.25 -30.56
CA GLY A 62 2.60 -2.32 -31.36
C GLY A 62 2.27 -0.85 -31.11
N TRP A 63 3.18 0.04 -31.52
CA TRP A 63 3.06 1.51 -31.35
C TRP A 63 1.93 2.17 -32.15
N LYS A 64 1.31 1.44 -33.09
CA LYS A 64 0.29 1.98 -34.01
C LYS A 64 -1.14 1.89 -33.47
N GLN A 65 -1.36 1.14 -32.40
CA GLN A 65 -2.60 1.14 -31.65
C GLN A 65 -2.33 1.87 -30.35
N ARG A 66 -3.19 2.84 -29.96
CA ARG A 66 -3.14 3.43 -28.62
C ARG A 66 -3.28 2.28 -27.64
N SER A 67 -2.17 1.82 -27.06
CA SER A 67 -2.26 0.81 -26.01
C SER A 67 -3.27 1.34 -25.01
N PRO A 68 -4.31 0.59 -24.65
CA PRO A 68 -5.35 1.11 -23.79
C PRO A 68 -4.82 1.40 -22.36
N MET A 69 -3.54 1.08 -22.10
CA MET A 69 -2.75 1.46 -20.92
C MET A 69 -1.86 2.70 -21.07
N LEU A 70 -1.60 3.21 -22.29
CA LEU A 70 -0.68 4.34 -22.54
C LEU A 70 -1.40 5.71 -22.65
N GLY A 71 -2.66 5.78 -22.21
CA GLY A 71 -3.43 7.02 -22.12
C GLY A 71 -3.34 7.68 -20.74
N ALA A 72 -4.02 8.82 -20.58
CA ALA A 72 -4.25 9.40 -19.26
C ALA A 72 -4.99 8.36 -18.38
N PRO A 73 -4.61 8.17 -17.09
CA PRO A 73 -5.27 7.21 -16.20
C PRO A 73 -6.79 7.37 -16.10
N GLU A 74 -7.28 8.60 -16.30
CA GLU A 74 -8.69 9.01 -16.28
C GLU A 74 -9.47 8.47 -17.49
N ASP A 75 -8.79 8.23 -18.61
CA ASP A 75 -9.36 7.78 -19.89
C ASP A 75 -9.11 6.28 -20.15
N MET A 76 -8.75 5.51 -19.12
CA MET A 76 -8.42 4.09 -19.26
C MET A 76 -9.67 3.21 -19.27
N ASP A 77 -9.95 2.59 -20.41
CA ASP A 77 -11.06 1.63 -20.59
C ASP A 77 -10.64 0.15 -20.47
N THR A 78 -9.41 -0.14 -20.04
CA THR A 78 -8.93 -1.52 -19.86
C THR A 78 -9.59 -2.22 -18.67
N PRO A 79 -9.94 -3.53 -18.78
CA PRO A 79 -10.37 -4.32 -17.63
C PRO A 79 -9.34 -4.32 -16.49
N ARG A 80 -9.79 -3.99 -15.28
CA ARG A 80 -8.96 -3.93 -14.07
C ARG A 80 -9.14 -5.18 -13.20
N THR A 81 -8.57 -6.30 -13.65
CA THR A 81 -8.62 -7.58 -12.92
C THR A 81 -7.95 -7.47 -11.56
N LEU A 82 -8.59 -8.00 -10.52
CA LEU A 82 -8.07 -8.01 -9.16
C LEU A 82 -7.43 -9.36 -8.82
N TYR A 83 -6.21 -9.32 -8.28
CA TYR A 83 -5.51 -10.50 -7.78
C TYR A 83 -5.38 -10.41 -6.26
N LYS A 84 -5.51 -11.55 -5.59
CA LYS A 84 -5.49 -11.65 -4.13
C LYS A 84 -4.73 -12.87 -3.67
N ILE A 85 -4.16 -12.76 -2.47
CA ILE A 85 -3.66 -13.89 -1.69
C ILE A 85 -4.70 -14.26 -0.65
N THR A 86 -4.74 -15.56 -0.33
CA THR A 86 -5.61 -16.13 0.70
C THR A 86 -4.88 -17.21 1.48
N SER A 87 -5.48 -17.76 2.53
CA SER A 87 -4.89 -18.91 3.24
C SER A 87 -4.66 -20.14 2.35
N GLY A 88 -5.48 -20.33 1.30
CA GLY A 88 -5.31 -21.42 0.32
C GLY A 88 -4.42 -21.07 -0.88
N SER A 89 -4.06 -19.80 -1.05
CA SER A 89 -3.16 -19.31 -2.10
C SER A 89 -2.25 -18.24 -1.46
N PRO A 90 -1.20 -18.68 -0.74
CA PRO A 90 -0.43 -17.82 0.14
C PRO A 90 0.54 -16.92 -0.64
N GLY A 91 0.99 -15.86 0.03
CA GLY A 91 1.99 -14.93 -0.51
C GLY A 91 2.72 -14.20 0.61
N SER A 92 3.62 -14.92 1.30
CA SER A 92 4.27 -14.44 2.52
C SER A 92 5.01 -13.12 2.34
N GLN A 93 5.71 -12.92 1.22
CA GLN A 93 6.49 -11.70 0.99
C GLN A 93 5.60 -10.46 0.94
N VAL A 94 4.56 -10.45 0.09
CA VAL A 94 3.67 -9.29 -0.05
C VAL A 94 2.80 -9.07 1.20
N ALA A 95 2.44 -10.15 1.90
CA ALA A 95 1.79 -10.07 3.21
C ALA A 95 2.70 -9.41 4.25
N ALA A 96 3.96 -9.85 4.35
CA ALA A 96 4.95 -9.31 5.27
C ALA A 96 5.25 -7.84 4.97
N ASP A 97 5.47 -7.47 3.72
CA ASP A 97 5.70 -6.07 3.31
C ASP A 97 4.51 -5.18 3.65
N SER A 98 3.29 -5.66 3.43
CA SER A 98 2.07 -4.92 3.77
C SER A 98 1.89 -4.77 5.27
N ALA A 99 2.19 -5.82 6.05
CA ALA A 99 2.17 -5.76 7.50
C ALA A 99 3.24 -4.79 8.04
N ALA A 100 4.45 -4.80 7.48
CA ALA A 100 5.53 -3.88 7.82
C ALA A 100 5.16 -2.43 7.51
N ALA A 101 4.56 -2.17 6.34
CA ALA A 101 4.10 -0.83 5.96
C ALA A 101 3.06 -0.27 6.94
N LEU A 102 2.07 -1.08 7.30
CA LEU A 102 1.04 -0.69 8.27
C LEU A 102 1.63 -0.50 9.68
N ALA A 103 2.57 -1.34 10.10
CA ALA A 103 3.26 -1.19 11.39
C ALA A 103 4.09 0.09 11.45
N ALA A 104 4.93 0.36 10.44
CA ALA A 104 5.77 1.55 10.37
C ALA A 104 4.91 2.83 10.37
N ALA A 105 3.85 2.87 9.55
CA ALA A 105 2.93 4.00 9.54
C ALA A 105 2.18 4.17 10.87
N SER A 106 1.88 3.09 11.60
CA SER A 106 1.25 3.21 12.92
C SER A 106 2.12 3.99 13.91
N ILE A 107 3.46 3.88 13.81
CA ILE A 107 4.40 4.64 14.64
C ILE A 107 4.32 6.12 14.28
N VAL A 108 4.35 6.44 12.98
CA VAL A 108 4.27 7.81 12.46
C VAL A 108 3.00 8.52 12.94
N PHE A 109 1.84 7.86 12.84
CA PHE A 109 0.56 8.46 13.20
C PHE A 109 0.24 8.42 14.69
N LYS A 110 1.04 7.77 15.55
CA LYS A 110 0.73 7.61 16.98
C LYS A 110 0.45 8.93 17.69
N GLY A 111 1.23 9.97 17.39
CA GLY A 111 1.08 11.32 17.96
C GLY A 111 0.30 12.31 17.10
N VAL A 112 -0.23 11.86 15.95
CA VAL A 112 -0.97 12.70 14.99
C VAL A 112 -2.45 12.31 14.94
N ASP A 113 -2.72 11.01 14.96
CA ASP A 113 -4.05 10.40 14.91
C ASP A 113 -3.96 9.01 15.55
N SER A 114 -4.20 8.96 16.87
CA SER A 114 -4.04 7.75 17.68
C SER A 114 -5.03 6.64 17.29
N ASN A 115 -6.24 7.01 16.90
CA ASN A 115 -7.27 6.07 16.42
C ASN A 115 -6.85 5.41 15.11
N TYR A 116 -6.35 6.20 14.15
CA TYR A 116 -5.82 5.67 12.90
C TYR A 116 -4.59 4.79 13.12
N SER A 117 -3.66 5.23 13.97
CA SER A 117 -2.49 4.43 14.39
C SER A 117 -2.89 3.07 14.95
N ALA A 118 -3.85 3.02 15.88
CA ALA A 118 -4.34 1.76 16.45
C ALA A 118 -4.98 0.85 15.40
N ARG A 119 -5.75 1.43 14.46
CA ARG A 119 -6.34 0.69 13.34
C ARG A 119 -5.26 0.08 12.43
N LEU A 120 -4.23 0.85 12.06
CA LEU A 120 -3.12 0.36 11.24
C LEU A 120 -2.39 -0.81 11.92
N LEU A 121 -2.09 -0.67 13.21
CA LEU A 121 -1.42 -1.71 13.98
C LEU A 121 -2.26 -2.99 14.09
N SER A 122 -3.58 -2.86 14.27
CA SER A 122 -4.52 -3.99 14.30
C SER A 122 -4.48 -4.77 12.98
N HIS A 123 -4.62 -4.09 11.83
CA HIS A 123 -4.55 -4.75 10.53
C HIS A 123 -3.16 -5.35 10.25
N SER A 124 -2.08 -4.66 10.64
CA SER A 124 -0.70 -5.19 10.51
C SER A 124 -0.55 -6.55 11.21
N LYS A 125 -1.01 -6.65 12.47
CA LYS A 125 -0.97 -7.90 13.24
C LYS A 125 -1.80 -8.99 12.57
N SER A 126 -3.01 -8.67 12.10
CA SER A 126 -3.87 -9.62 11.40
C SER A 126 -3.22 -10.17 10.13
N VAL A 127 -2.70 -9.31 9.25
CA VAL A 127 -2.01 -9.74 8.02
C VAL A 127 -0.84 -10.65 8.35
N ARG A 128 0.02 -10.23 9.29
CA ARG A 128 1.19 -11.02 9.72
C ARG A 128 0.80 -12.40 10.24
N THR A 129 -0.25 -12.50 11.07
CA THR A 129 -0.60 -13.77 11.72
C THR A 129 -1.37 -14.72 10.81
N LYS A 130 -2.05 -14.22 9.78
CA LYS A 130 -2.99 -15.02 8.97
C LYS A 130 -2.54 -15.26 7.53
N LEU A 131 -1.60 -14.48 7.02
CA LEU A 131 -1.16 -14.53 5.62
C LEU A 131 0.35 -14.71 5.43
N VAL A 132 1.14 -14.62 6.50
CA VAL A 132 2.56 -15.00 6.49
C VAL A 132 2.65 -16.41 7.06
N LEU A 133 3.25 -17.31 6.27
CA LEU A 133 3.56 -18.69 6.68
C LEU A 133 4.70 -18.73 7.70
#